data_AF-A0A0F3FU29-F1
#
_entry.id   AF-A0A0F3FU29-F1
#
_cell.length_a   1.000
_cell.length_b   1.000
_cell.length_c   1.000
_cell.angle_alpha   90.00
_cell.angle_beta   90.00
_cell.angle_gamma   90.00
#
_symmetry.space_group_name_H-M   'P 1'
#
loop_
_entity.id
_entity.type
_entity.pdbx_description
1 polymer ?
#
loop_
_entity_poly.entity_id
_entity_poly.type
_entity_poly.pdbx_seq_one_letter_code
_entity_poly.pdbx_strand_id
1 'polypeptide(L)' 'MSRKDIFTSIVRVKGDIKHKVVPVKSSDKVDISLWKEFSKVIGRIYISTPINTGEIICKNILNTGIDIVCAKRVDNG' A
#
# COMPACT_ATOMS: atom_id res chain seq x y z
N MET A 1 -23.35 7.87 -9.23
CA MET A 1 -22.20 8.45 -8.49
C MET A 1 -21.22 7.34 -8.20
N SER A 2 -19.94 7.51 -8.52
CA SER A 2 -18.94 6.54 -8.13
C SER A 2 -18.58 6.73 -6.66
N ARG A 3 -18.62 5.64 -5.88
CA ARG A 3 -18.34 5.66 -4.45
C ARG A 3 -16.82 5.70 -4.27
N LYS A 4 -16.32 6.77 -3.65
CA LYS A 4 -14.90 6.95 -3.34
C LYS A 4 -14.65 6.75 -1.86
N ASP A 5 -13.62 5.99 -1.53
CA ASP A 5 -13.23 5.73 -0.14
C ASP A 5 -11.71 5.52 -0.04
N ILE A 6 -11.16 5.54 1.17
CA ILE A 6 -9.73 5.26 1.39
C ILE A 6 -9.48 3.79 1.08
N PHE A 7 -8.62 3.55 0.10
CA PHE A 7 -8.20 2.20 -0.22
C PHE A 7 -7.25 1.71 0.87
N THR A 8 -7.53 0.56 1.46
CA THR A 8 -6.66 -0.11 2.43
C THR A 8 -6.36 -1.52 1.98
N SER A 9 -5.10 -1.94 2.05
CA SER A 9 -4.68 -3.28 1.66
C SER A 9 -3.42 -3.69 2.42
N ILE A 10 -2.83 -4.82 2.04
CA ILE A 10 -1.59 -5.34 2.60
C ILE A 10 -0.56 -5.52 1.49
N VAL A 11 0.69 -5.19 1.79
CA VAL A 11 1.84 -5.44 0.92
C VAL A 11 2.77 -6.44 1.57
N ARG A 12 3.48 -7.25 0.77
CA ARG A 12 4.40 -8.26 1.27
C ARG A 12 5.74 -7.65 1.63
N VAL A 13 6.31 -8.09 2.74
CA VAL A 13 7.65 -7.70 3.15
C VAL A 13 8.62 -8.83 2.82
N LYS A 14 9.79 -8.48 2.28
CA LYS A 14 10.89 -9.40 2.06
C LYS A 14 11.94 -9.19 3.14
N GLY A 15 12.40 -10.29 3.74
CA GLY A 15 13.54 -10.29 4.66
C GLY A 15 13.19 -10.14 6.15
N ASP A 16 11.92 -9.91 6.50
CA ASP A 16 11.48 -9.90 7.91
C ASP A 16 10.83 -11.25 8.30
N ILE A 17 11.39 -11.89 9.32
CA ILE A 17 10.92 -13.19 9.86
C ILE A 17 9.61 -13.03 10.65
N LYS A 18 9.41 -11.88 11.31
CA LYS A 18 8.24 -11.59 12.15
C LYS A 18 7.10 -10.96 11.35
N HIS A 19 7.41 -10.04 10.43
CA HIS A 19 6.39 -9.34 9.63
C HIS A 19 6.44 -9.75 8.17
N LYS A 20 5.56 -10.69 7.77
CA LYS A 20 5.46 -11.11 6.36
C LYS A 20 4.70 -10.12 5.48
N VAL A 21 3.86 -9.28 6.08
CA VAL A 21 3.02 -8.29 5.40
C VAL A 21 2.84 -7.04 6.25
N VAL A 22 2.58 -5.90 5.60
CA VAL A 22 2.34 -4.61 6.25
C VAL A 22 1.09 -3.95 5.68
N PRO A 23 0.25 -3.33 6.53
CA PRO A 23 -0.91 -2.58 6.05
C PRO A 23 -0.48 -1.31 5.33
N VAL A 24 -1.09 -1.09 4.17
CA VAL A 24 -0.93 0.11 3.34
C VAL A 24 -2.28 0.75 3.10
N LYS A 25 -2.27 2.06 2.86
CA LYS A 25 -3.47 2.84 2.51
C LYS A 25 -3.18 3.79 1.35
N SER A 26 -4.21 4.25 0.67
CA SER A 26 -4.07 5.36 -0.29
C SER A 26 -3.87 6.69 0.44
N SER A 27 -3.18 7.62 -0.23
CA SER A 27 -3.01 8.99 0.24
C SER A 27 -4.33 9.78 0.24
N ASP A 28 -5.25 9.45 -0.66
CA ASP A 28 -6.58 10.08 -0.79
C ASP A 28 -7.66 9.05 -1.18
N LYS A 29 -8.92 9.47 -1.25
CA LYS A 29 -10.06 8.63 -1.60
C LYS A 29 -9.96 8.15 -3.05
N VAL A 30 -10.03 6.84 -3.21
CA VAL A 30 -9.98 6.14 -4.49
C VAL A 30 -11.38 5.68 -4.86
N ASP A 31 -11.71 5.72 -6.14
CA ASP A 31 -12.90 5.06 -6.66
C ASP A 31 -12.87 3.55 -6.37
N ILE A 32 -13.92 3.02 -5.75
CA ILE A 32 -13.99 1.60 -5.38
C ILE A 32 -13.85 0.67 -6.59
N SER A 33 -14.22 1.13 -7.78
CA SER A 33 -14.01 0.37 -9.03
C SER A 33 -12.53 0.06 -9.30
N LEU A 34 -11.60 0.91 -8.86
CA LEU A 34 -10.15 0.74 -9.07
C LEU A 34 -9.49 -0.15 -8.02
N TRP A 35 -10.17 -0.46 -6.91
CA TRP A 35 -9.59 -1.21 -5.79
C TRP A 35 -9.07 -2.59 -6.21
N LYS A 36 -9.75 -3.23 -7.16
CA LYS A 36 -9.34 -4.53 -7.70
C LYS A 36 -8.02 -4.43 -8.46
N GLU A 37 -7.83 -3.38 -9.26
CA GLU A 37 -6.59 -3.17 -10.01
C GLU A 37 -5.45 -2.73 -9.09
N PHE A 38 -5.73 -1.87 -8.10
CA PHE A 38 -4.74 -1.48 -7.09
C PHE A 38 -4.22 -2.70 -6.32
N SER A 39 -5.12 -3.61 -5.94
CA SER A 39 -4.77 -4.85 -5.25
C SER A 39 -3.88 -5.77 -6.10
N LYS A 40 -4.10 -5.85 -7.43
CA LYS A 40 -3.22 -6.62 -8.33
C LYS A 40 -1.82 -6.03 -8.40
N VAL A 41 -1.70 -4.70 -8.43
CA VAL A 41 -0.39 -4.02 -8.43
C VAL A 41 0.33 -4.29 -7.12
N ILE A 42 -0.33 -4.03 -5.98
CA ILE A 42 0.26 -4.19 -4.65
C ILE A 42 0.66 -5.64 -4.38
N GLY A 43 -0.13 -6.61 -4.83
CA GLY A 43 0.19 -8.03 -4.66
C GLY A 43 1.48 -8.49 -5.34
N ARG A 44 2.03 -7.70 -6.28
CA ARG A 44 3.31 -7.94 -6.95
C ARG A 44 4.48 -7.18 -6.33
N ILE A 45 4.19 -6.22 -5.45
CA ILE A 45 5.20 -5.41 -4.78
C ILE A 45 5.70 -6.13 -3.54
N TYR A 46 7.02 -6.14 -3.36
CA TYR A 46 7.69 -6.59 -2.16
C TYR A 46 8.50 -5.42 -1.60
N ILE A 47 8.32 -5.14 -0.32
CA ILE A 47 9.00 -4.05 0.37
C ILE A 47 10.06 -4.61 1.34
N SER A 48 11.13 -3.86 1.56
CA SER A 48 12.21 -4.21 2.50
C SER A 48 12.04 -3.42 3.78
N THR A 49 12.43 -3.97 4.92
CA THR A 49 12.48 -3.23 6.19
C THR A 49 13.83 -2.49 6.35
N PRO A 50 13.90 -1.42 7.17
CA PRO A 50 12.82 -0.82 7.98
C PRO A 50 11.94 0.13 7.15
N ILE A 51 10.66 0.22 7.51
CA ILE A 51 9.68 1.10 6.87
C ILE A 51 8.92 1.92 7.91
N ASN A 52 8.73 3.20 7.61
CA ASN A 52 8.05 4.14 8.48
C ASN A 52 6.58 4.32 8.10
N THR A 53 5.77 4.75 9.08
CA THR A 53 4.40 5.19 8.81
C THR A 53 4.41 6.42 7.90
N GLY A 54 3.60 6.41 6.84
CA GLY A 54 3.52 7.48 5.85
C GLY A 54 4.51 7.35 4.70
N GLU A 55 5.40 6.37 4.73
CA GLU A 55 6.34 6.12 3.63
C GLU A 55 5.61 5.67 2.37
N ILE A 56 6.02 6.20 1.22
CA ILE A 56 5.39 5.94 -0.08
C ILE A 56 5.91 4.62 -0.64
N ILE A 57 5.03 3.63 -0.74
CA ILE A 57 5.32 2.30 -1.29
C ILE A 57 5.16 2.27 -2.80
N CYS A 58 4.15 2.98 -3.32
CA CYS A 58 3.91 3.09 -4.74
C CYS A 58 3.39 4.50 -5.05
N LYS A 59 4.20 5.28 -5.77
CA LYS A 59 3.84 6.64 -6.17
C LYS A 59 3.00 6.61 -7.44
N ASN A 60 1.95 7.43 -7.49
CA ASN A 60 1.08 7.62 -8.64
C ASN A 60 0.57 6.29 -9.24
N ILE A 61 -0.06 5.47 -8.39
CA ILE A 61 -0.50 4.13 -8.77
C ILE A 61 -1.49 4.21 -9.95
N LEU A 62 -1.23 3.43 -11.00
CA LEU A 62 -2.01 3.44 -12.26
C LEU A 62 -2.17 4.83 -12.90
N ASN A 63 -1.23 5.74 -12.67
CA ASN A 63 -1.28 7.12 -13.16
C ASN A 63 -2.54 7.91 -12.72
N THR A 64 -3.07 7.59 -11.53
CA THR A 64 -4.28 8.21 -10.97
C THR A 64 -4.04 9.51 -10.20
N GLY A 65 -2.78 9.86 -9.95
CA GLY A 65 -2.36 10.93 -9.04
C GLY A 65 -2.37 10.54 -7.55
N ILE A 66 -2.69 9.28 -7.23
CA ILE A 66 -2.81 8.78 -5.86
C ILE A 66 -1.58 7.94 -5.51
N ASP A 67 -1.11 8.09 -4.28
CA ASP A 67 0.02 7.34 -3.75
C ASP A 67 -0.49 6.25 -2.79
N ILE A 68 0.24 5.14 -2.71
CA ILE A 68 0.05 4.12 -1.68
C ILE A 68 1.12 4.29 -0.63
N VAL A 69 0.69 4.49 0.62
CA VAL A 69 1.55 4.77 1.77
C VAL A 69 1.41 3.70 2.84
N CYS A 70 2.48 3.48 3.60
CA CYS A 70 2.46 2.57 4.73
C CYS A 70 1.64 3.14 5.89
N ALA A 71 0.74 2.32 6.43
CA ALA A 71 -0.11 2.70 7.56
C ALA A 71 0.49 2.32 8.91
N LYS A 72 1.52 1.48 8.92
CA LYS A 72 2.21 1.00 10.12
C LYS A 72 3.72 0.96 9.91
N ARG A 73 4.45 1.38 10.93
CA ARG A 73 5.91 1.23 11.01
C ARG A 73 6.30 -0.23 11.24
N VAL A 74 7.32 -0.69 10.52
CA VAL A 74 7.97 -1.98 10.74
C VAL A 74 9.47 -1.76 10.80
N ASP A 75 10.06 -2.14 11.92
CA ASP A 75 11.49 -2.09 12.15
C ASP A 75 12.15 -3.43 11.83
N ASN A 76 13.44 -3.40 11.51
CA ASN A 76 14.25 -4.62 11.43
C ASN A 76 14.31 -5.24 12.84
N GLY A 77 13.74 -6.43 12.98
CA GLY A 77 13.75 -7.19 14.23
C GLY A 77 15.11 -7.76 14.60
#